data_AF-A0A4Z0YBZ3-F1
#
_entry.id   AF-A0A4Z0YBZ3-F1
#
_cell.length_a   1.000
_cell.length_b   1.000
_cell.length_c   1.000
_cell.angle_alpha   90.00
_cell.angle_beta   90.00
_cell.angle_gamma   90.00
#
_symmetry.space_group_name_H-M   'P 1'
#
loop_
_entity.id
_entity.type
_entity.pdbx_description
1 polymer ?
#
loop_
_entity_poly.entity_id
_entity_poly.type
_entity_poly.pdbx_seq_one_letter_code
_entity_poly.pdbx_strand_id
1 'polypeptide(L)' 'MKPQDVKTALGHPVTYRSTKYTMTAYILRKMDGRLLYQAELQDSNGNSIVIAPLESVNEL' A
#
# COMPACT_ATOMS: atom_id res chain seq x y z
N MET A 1 5.80 -5.17 2.38
CA MET A 1 5.01 -6.42 2.40
C MET A 1 5.09 -7.13 1.05
N LYS A 2 4.55 -8.34 0.92
CA LYS A 2 4.47 -9.11 -0.34
C LYS A 2 3.02 -9.18 -0.86
N PRO A 3 2.80 -9.50 -2.14
CA PRO A 3 1.44 -9.61 -2.71
C PRO A 3 0.49 -10.56 -1.97
N GLN A 4 1.02 -11.63 -1.37
CA GLN A 4 0.22 -12.59 -0.61
C GLN A 4 -0.38 -12.00 0.69
N ASP A 5 0.24 -10.94 1.24
CA ASP A 5 -0.16 -10.27 2.48
C ASP A 5 -1.26 -9.20 2.20
N VAL A 6 -1.55 -8.90 0.93
CA VAL A 6 -2.50 -7.84 0.55
C VAL A 6 -3.90 -8.12 1.09
N LYS A 7 -4.33 -9.38 1.11
CA LYS A 7 -5.68 -9.75 1.55
C LYS A 7 -5.92 -9.42 3.03
N THR A 8 -4.89 -9.55 3.87
CA THR A 8 -4.97 -9.22 5.30
C THR A 8 -4.84 -7.73 5.56
N ALA A 9 -4.16 -7.00 4.68
CA ALA A 9 -3.92 -5.56 4.86
C ALA A 9 -5.01 -4.65 4.26
N LEU A 10 -5.75 -5.10 3.24
CA LEU A 10 -6.80 -4.30 2.62
C LEU A 10 -7.88 -3.90 3.64
N GLY A 11 -8.14 -2.60 3.74
CA GLY A 11 -9.06 -2.00 4.72
C GLY A 11 -8.49 -1.87 6.13
N HIS A 12 -7.26 -2.33 6.37
CA HIS A 12 -6.62 -2.32 7.68
C HIS A 12 -5.51 -1.28 7.78
N PRO A 13 -5.15 -0.86 9.01
CA PRO A 13 -4.08 0.09 9.18
C PRO A 13 -2.70 -0.54 8.95
N VAL A 14 -1.84 0.19 8.23
CA VAL A 14 -0.48 -0.18 7.86
C VAL A 14 0.47 0.99 8.14
N THR A 15 1.78 0.77 8.06
CA THR A 15 2.78 1.82 8.17
C THR A 15 3.58 2.00 6.89
N TYR A 16 3.84 3.26 6.54
CA TYR A 16 4.73 3.66 5.46
C TYR A 16 5.51 4.89 5.90
N ARG A 17 6.86 4.84 5.82
CA ARG A 17 7.78 5.90 6.29
C ARG A 17 7.44 6.39 7.71
N SER A 18 7.27 5.46 8.65
CA SER A 18 6.94 5.75 10.05
C SER A 18 5.61 6.47 10.28
N THR A 19 4.75 6.55 9.27
CA THR A 19 3.41 7.15 9.35
C THR A 19 2.34 6.07 9.14
N LYS A 20 1.23 6.17 9.87
CA LYS A 20 0.10 5.22 9.80
C LYS A 20 -0.88 5.64 8.72
N TYR A 21 -1.32 4.66 7.92
CA TYR A 21 -2.33 4.81 6.87
C TYR A 21 -3.31 3.65 6.92
N THR A 22 -4.41 3.74 6.18
CA THR A 22 -5.25 2.60 5.82
C THR A 22 -4.92 2.18 4.38
N MET A 23 -4.66 0.89 4.15
CA MET A 23 -4.48 0.40 2.78
C MET A 23 -5.83 0.23 2.10
N THR A 24 -6.12 1.03 1.07
CA THR A 24 -7.43 1.06 0.41
C THR A 24 -7.45 0.29 -0.91
N ALA A 25 -6.31 0.16 -1.58
CA ALA A 25 -6.21 -0.60 -2.81
C ALA A 25 -4.83 -1.24 -2.99
N TYR A 26 -4.81 -2.29 -3.82
CA TYR A 26 -3.61 -2.90 -4.36
C TYR A 26 -3.58 -2.71 -5.87
N ILE A 27 -2.44 -2.23 -6.37
CA ILE A 27 -2.26 -1.85 -7.76
C ILE A 27 -1.12 -2.69 -8.34
N LEU A 28 -1.43 -3.48 -9.36
CA LEU A 28 -0.44 -4.16 -10.20
C LEU A 28 -0.27 -3.35 -11.49
N ARG A 29 0.92 -2.79 -11.70
CA ARG A 29 1.22 -1.96 -12.88
C ARG A 29 2.35 -2.58 -13.70
N LYS A 30 2.18 -2.64 -15.02
CA LYS A 30 3.26 -2.99 -15.95
C LYS A 30 3.94 -1.70 -16.43
N MET A 31 5.26 -1.61 -16.30
CA MET A 31 6.06 -0.46 -16.75
C MET A 31 7.44 -0.95 -17.20
N ASP A 32 7.89 -0.52 -18.38
CA ASP A 32 9.22 -0.87 -18.95
C ASP A 32 9.55 -2.38 -18.89
N GLY A 33 8.56 -3.22 -19.21
CA GLY A 33 8.71 -4.68 -19.20
C GLY A 33 8.72 -5.33 -17.82
N ARG A 34 8.53 -4.57 -16.73
CA ARG A 34 8.49 -5.06 -15.35
C ARG A 34 7.11 -4.91 -14.74
N LEU A 35 6.83 -5.73 -13.72
CA LEU A 35 5.65 -5.59 -12.87
C LEU A 35 6.03 -4.83 -11.60
N LEU A 36 5.27 -3.78 -11.31
CA LEU A 36 5.34 -2.99 -10.09
C LEU A 36 4.14 -3.32 -9.22
N TYR A 37 4.42 -3.65 -7.97
CA TYR A 37 3.43 -3.92 -6.94
C TYR A 37 3.31 -2.68 -6.08
N GLN A 38 2.13 -2.08 -6.03
CA GLN A 38 1.91 -0.82 -5.33
C GLN A 38 0.69 -0.91 -4.41
N ALA A 39 0.69 -0.10 -3.36
CA ALA A 39 -0.43 0.06 -2.45
C ALA A 39 -0.96 1.49 -2.52
N GLU A 40 -2.28 1.64 -2.52
CA GLU A 40 -2.94 2.91 -2.24
C GLU A 40 -3.15 3.03 -0.73
N LEU A 41 -2.63 4.13 -0.17
CA LEU A 41 -2.64 4.40 1.26
C LEU A 41 -3.41 5.69 1.51
N GLN A 42 -4.45 5.62 2.30
CA GLN A 42 -5.24 6.76 2.73
C GLN A 42 -4.83 7.19 4.13
N ASP A 43 -4.61 8.49 4.36
CA ASP A 43 -4.37 8.99 5.72
C ASP A 43 -5.60 8.81 6.62
N SER A 44 -5.41 8.96 7.94
CA SER A 44 -6.50 8.76 8.91
C SER A 44 -7.67 9.73 8.77
N ASN A 45 -7.46 10.85 8.08
CA ASN A 45 -8.45 11.90 7.94
C ASN A 45 -9.19 11.83 6.59
N GLY A 46 -8.78 10.91 5.70
CA GLY A 46 -9.29 10.78 4.35
C GLY A 46 -8.84 11.89 3.40
N ASN A 47 -7.86 12.71 3.80
CA ASN A 47 -7.50 13.94 3.09
C ASN A 47 -6.43 13.74 2.02
N SER A 48 -5.62 12.68 2.15
CA SER A 48 -4.53 12.40 1.23
C SER A 48 -4.45 10.92 0.86
N ILE A 49 -4.06 10.70 -0.40
CA ILE A 49 -3.77 9.38 -0.97
C ILE A 49 -2.29 9.34 -1.36
N VAL A 50 -1.61 8.27 -0.95
CA VAL A 50 -0.24 7.97 -1.32
C VAL A 50 -0.20 6.65 -2.08
N ILE A 51 0.45 6.64 -3.25
CA ILE A 51 0.78 5.39 -3.95
C ILE A 51 2.20 4.99 -3.59
N ALA A 52 2.35 3.94 -2.80
CA ALA A 52 3.63 3.46 -2.30
C ALA A 52 4.03 2.13 -2.96
N PRO A 53 5.34 1.85 -3.12
CA PRO A 53 5.82 0.50 -3.44
C PRO A 53 5.38 -0.48 -2.34
N LEU A 54 4.79 -1.60 -2.73
CA LEU A 54 4.21 -2.57 -1.79
C LEU A 54 5.27 -3.11 -0.81
N GLU A 55 6.48 -3.33 -1.28
CA GLU A 55 7.60 -3.81 -0.49
C GLU A 55 7.97 -2.86 0.67
N SER A 56 7.65 -1.57 0.55
CA SER A 56 7.95 -0.54 1.55
C SER A 56 6.83 -0.32 2.58
N VAL A 57 5.70 -1.01 2.42
CA VAL A 57 4.56 -0.95 3.36
C VAL A 57 4.68 -2.08 4.37
N ASN A 58 4.48 -1.80 5.65
CA ASN A 58 4.52 -2.80 6.72
C ASN A 58 3.15 -2.92 7.40
N GLU A 59 2.78 -4.15 7.76
CA GLU A 59 1.69 -4.38 8.70
C GLU A 59 2.07 -3.79 10.08
N LEU A 60 1.06 -3.43 10.88
CA LEU A 60 1.26 -3.01 12.27
C LEU A 60 1.45 -4.20 13.21
#